data_AF-A0A3S3JTY3-F1
#
_entry.id   AF-A0A3S3JTY3-F1
#
_cell.length_a   1.000
_cell.length_b   1.000
_cell.length_c   1.000
_cell.angle_alpha   90.00
_cell.angle_beta   90.00
_cell.angle_gamma   90.00
#
_symmetry.space_group_name_H-M   'P 1'
#
loop_
_entity.id
_entity.type
_entity.pdbx_description
1 polymer ?
#
loop_
_entity_poly.entity_id
_entity_poly.type
_entity_poly.pdbx_seq_one_letter_code
_entity_poly.pdbx_strand_id
1 'polypeptide(L)'
;MRALVWHGKEDIRCDEVTDPEIEDPRDVIVKVTSCAICGSDLHLYHNLIPAILPGDIMGHEMMGEVVEVGSVVNGALRKGDRIVVPFTIICGECDQCKRRNFSVCERTNRNKNIADKAFGHTTAGLFGYTHLTGGYPGGQAEYVRVPFADATHIKVPVGLSDEQVLFLGDILPTGWQAAVQCEIEPSDTVAIWGCGPVGQMAIRSAILLGAKQVVGIDCLPERLSMAGAGGAITINFLE
;
A
#
# COMPACT_ATOMS: atom_id res chain seq x y z
N MET A 1 2.17 -8.94 -20.79
CA MET A 1 1.00 -8.85 -19.88
C MET A 1 0.30 -7.51 -20.04
N ARG A 2 -0.95 -7.38 -19.60
CA ARG A 2 -1.64 -6.09 -19.52
C ARG A 2 -1.41 -5.39 -18.18
N ALA A 3 -1.30 -4.06 -18.22
CA ALA A 3 -1.12 -3.22 -17.03
C ALA A 3 -1.73 -1.82 -17.22
N LEU A 4 -2.12 -1.18 -16.10
CA LEU A 4 -2.44 0.24 -16.09
C LEU A 4 -1.15 1.06 -16.09
N VAL A 5 -0.95 1.82 -17.16
CA VAL A 5 0.27 2.59 -17.44
C VAL A 5 -0.06 4.07 -17.45
N TRP A 6 0.80 4.86 -16.80
CA TRP A 6 0.73 6.31 -16.83
C TRP A 6 1.29 6.85 -18.14
N HIS A 7 0.52 7.68 -18.85
CA HIS A 7 0.94 8.35 -20.10
C HIS A 7 1.13 9.85 -19.92
N GLY A 8 0.54 10.42 -18.88
CA GLY A 8 0.55 11.85 -18.63
C GLY A 8 -0.44 12.24 -17.54
N LYS A 9 -0.47 13.53 -17.23
CA LYS A 9 -1.51 14.09 -16.36
C LYS A 9 -2.88 13.71 -16.92
N GLU A 10 -3.70 13.12 -16.06
CA GLU A 10 -5.06 12.68 -16.31
C GLU A 10 -5.20 11.60 -17.39
N ASP A 11 -4.11 10.91 -17.74
CA ASP A 11 -4.05 9.90 -18.80
C ASP A 11 -3.38 8.61 -18.32
N ILE A 12 -4.21 7.64 -17.93
CA ILE A 12 -3.80 6.26 -17.58
C ILE A 12 -4.54 5.31 -18.52
N ARG A 13 -3.81 4.37 -19.12
CA ARG A 13 -4.34 3.44 -20.12
C ARG A 13 -3.97 2.01 -19.77
N CYS A 14 -4.78 1.07 -20.23
CA CYS A 14 -4.45 -0.35 -20.14
C CYS A 14 -3.65 -0.74 -21.39
N ASP A 15 -2.35 -0.95 -21.22
CA ASP A 15 -1.42 -1.26 -22.29
C ASP A 15 -0.91 -2.70 -22.19
N GLU A 16 -0.40 -3.22 -23.31
CA GLU A 16 0.44 -4.41 -23.31
C GLU A 16 1.89 -4.04 -23.01
N VAL A 17 2.45 -4.65 -21.96
CA VAL A 17 3.84 -4.46 -21.49
C VAL A 17 4.56 -5.81 -21.41
N THR A 18 5.88 -5.78 -21.30
CA THR A 18 6.68 -7.00 -21.09
C THR A 18 6.33 -7.64 -19.75
N ASP A 19 6.35 -8.98 -19.71
CA ASP A 19 6.17 -9.72 -18.46
C ASP A 19 7.34 -9.43 -17.51
N PRO A 20 7.10 -9.40 -16.18
CA PRO A 20 8.17 -9.19 -15.21
C PRO A 20 9.03 -10.45 -15.10
N GLU A 21 10.32 -10.27 -14.89
CA GLU A 21 11.30 -11.34 -14.73
C GLU A 21 11.96 -11.25 -13.35
N ILE A 22 12.49 -12.36 -12.83
CA ILE A 22 13.31 -12.34 -11.62
C ILE A 22 14.60 -11.54 -11.88
N GLU A 23 14.79 -10.42 -11.18
CA GLU A 23 16.00 -9.59 -11.29
C GLU A 23 17.02 -9.95 -10.19
N ASP A 24 16.53 -10.31 -9.00
CA ASP A 24 17.34 -10.69 -7.85
C ASP A 24 16.89 -12.05 -7.28
N PRO A 25 17.80 -12.89 -6.77
CA PRO A 25 17.44 -14.16 -6.10
C PRO A 25 16.40 -14.07 -4.98
N ARG A 26 16.18 -12.88 -4.41
CA ARG A 26 15.19 -12.59 -3.37
C ARG A 26 13.82 -12.16 -3.93
N ASP A 27 13.65 -12.12 -5.24
CA ASP A 27 12.39 -11.74 -5.87
C ASP A 27 11.40 -12.91 -5.92
N VAL A 28 10.12 -12.58 -6.07
CA VAL A 28 9.10 -13.49 -6.61
C VAL A 28 8.32 -12.79 -7.71
N ILE A 29 7.72 -13.57 -8.61
CA ILE A 29 6.67 -13.08 -9.52
C ILE A 29 5.32 -13.54 -8.98
N VAL A 30 4.40 -12.58 -8.87
CA VAL A 30 3.02 -12.80 -8.41
C VAL A 30 2.08 -12.60 -9.59
N LYS A 31 1.19 -13.56 -9.81
CA LYS A 31 0.00 -13.35 -10.63
C LYS A 31 -1.03 -12.63 -9.79
N VAL A 32 -1.35 -11.39 -10.15
CA VAL A 32 -2.26 -10.55 -9.38
C VAL A 32 -3.68 -11.10 -9.50
N THR A 33 -4.34 -11.32 -8.37
CA THR A 33 -5.74 -11.77 -8.32
C THR A 33 -6.69 -10.63 -7.99
N SER A 34 -6.23 -9.69 -7.15
CA SER A 34 -6.96 -8.49 -6.78
C SER A 34 -6.00 -7.31 -6.61
N CYS A 35 -6.42 -6.13 -7.06
CA CYS A 35 -5.71 -4.88 -6.84
C CYS A 35 -6.72 -3.73 -6.66
N ALA A 36 -6.42 -2.80 -5.76
CA ALA A 36 -7.24 -1.63 -5.49
C ALA A 36 -6.68 -0.35 -6.14
N ILE A 37 -7.48 0.72 -6.05
CA ILE A 37 -7.08 2.07 -6.43
C ILE A 37 -7.03 2.89 -5.14
N CYS A 38 -5.86 3.45 -4.84
CA CYS A 38 -5.66 4.24 -3.64
C CYS A 38 -5.95 5.73 -3.91
N GLY A 39 -6.26 6.49 -2.86
CA GLY A 39 -6.32 7.95 -2.95
C GLY A 39 -4.97 8.57 -3.37
N SER A 40 -3.86 7.92 -3.02
CA SER A 40 -2.52 8.34 -3.41
C SER A 40 -2.26 8.20 -4.92
N ASP A 41 -2.92 7.25 -5.61
CA ASP A 41 -2.87 7.12 -7.07
C ASP A 41 -3.45 8.37 -7.75
N LEU A 42 -4.42 9.05 -7.12
CA LEU A 42 -4.97 10.30 -7.66
C LEU A 42 -3.97 11.46 -7.61
N HIS A 43 -3.01 11.45 -6.68
CA HIS A 43 -1.92 12.43 -6.69
C HIS A 43 -1.00 12.24 -7.91
N LEU A 44 -0.80 10.99 -8.34
CA LEU A 44 -0.05 10.65 -9.55
C LEU A 44 -0.86 10.96 -10.82
N TYR A 45 -2.14 10.61 -10.82
CA TYR A 45 -3.07 10.92 -11.92
C TYR A 45 -3.09 12.42 -12.24
N HIS A 46 -3.16 13.28 -11.22
CA HIS A 46 -3.13 14.74 -11.40
C HIS A 46 -1.70 15.32 -11.53
N ASN A 47 -0.66 14.48 -11.54
CA ASN A 47 0.75 14.86 -11.61
C ASN A 47 1.19 15.85 -10.51
N LEU A 48 0.75 15.58 -9.27
CA LEU A 48 1.07 16.40 -8.09
C LEU A 48 2.36 15.95 -7.39
N ILE A 49 2.81 14.72 -7.66
CA ILE A 49 4.06 14.17 -7.12
C ILE A 49 5.08 14.11 -8.26
N PRO A 50 6.27 14.70 -8.10
CA PRO A 50 7.24 14.76 -9.17
C PRO A 50 7.87 13.38 -9.45
N ALA A 51 8.51 13.26 -10.61
CA ALA A 51 9.27 12.10 -11.05
C ALA A 51 8.44 10.82 -11.28
N ILE A 52 7.15 10.93 -11.61
CA ILE A 52 6.48 9.90 -12.41
C ILE A 52 6.82 10.11 -13.89
N LEU A 53 6.97 9.02 -14.64
CA LEU A 53 7.35 9.05 -16.05
C LEU A 53 6.32 8.31 -16.93
N PRO A 54 6.12 8.72 -18.19
CA PRO A 54 5.35 7.95 -19.15
C PRO A 54 5.90 6.52 -19.26
N GLY A 55 5.02 5.52 -19.14
CA GLY A 55 5.39 4.10 -19.11
C GLY A 55 5.44 3.48 -17.71
N ASP A 56 5.35 4.27 -16.64
CA ASP A 56 5.28 3.72 -15.28
C ASP A 56 3.97 2.95 -15.07
N ILE A 57 4.08 1.74 -14.51
CA ILE A 57 2.94 0.88 -14.17
C ILE A 57 2.39 1.29 -12.79
N MET A 58 1.09 1.49 -12.70
CA MET A 58 0.41 2.07 -11.54
C MET A 58 0.08 1.04 -10.44
N GLY A 59 -0.20 1.56 -9.24
CA GLY A 59 -0.88 0.84 -8.16
C GLY A 59 0.04 0.10 -7.20
N HIS A 60 -0.38 0.05 -5.94
CA HIS A 60 0.44 -0.46 -4.84
C HIS A 60 -0.35 -1.20 -3.76
N GLU A 61 -1.61 -1.49 -4.06
CA GLU A 61 -2.51 -2.26 -3.20
C GLU A 61 -2.84 -3.58 -3.91
N MET A 62 -1.97 -4.57 -3.83
CA MET A 62 -2.18 -5.84 -4.56
C MET A 62 -1.98 -7.09 -3.73
N MET A 63 -2.61 -8.15 -4.19
CA MET A 63 -2.39 -9.50 -3.72
C MET A 63 -2.50 -10.50 -4.87
N GLY A 64 -2.00 -11.71 -4.65
CA GLY A 64 -2.07 -12.72 -5.68
C GLY A 64 -1.39 -14.04 -5.33
N GLU A 65 -1.21 -14.86 -6.35
CA GLU A 65 -0.56 -16.15 -6.27
C GLU A 65 0.88 -16.08 -6.76
N VAL A 66 1.81 -16.62 -5.99
CA VAL A 66 3.22 -16.74 -6.38
C VAL A 66 3.36 -17.74 -7.54
N VAL A 67 3.88 -17.29 -8.68
CA VAL A 67 4.07 -18.13 -9.89
C VAL A 67 5.54 -18.42 -10.21
N GLU A 68 6.45 -17.58 -9.72
CA GLU A 68 7.89 -17.76 -9.83
C GLU A 68 8.59 -17.33 -8.55
N VAL A 69 9.66 -18.02 -8.18
CA VAL A 69 10.37 -17.83 -6.91
C VAL A 69 11.86 -17.76 -7.19
N GLY A 70 12.50 -16.66 -6.76
CA GLY A 70 13.95 -16.52 -6.79
C GLY A 70 14.64 -17.54 -5.88
N SER A 71 15.89 -17.86 -6.20
CA SER A 71 16.59 -19.00 -5.57
C SER A 71 16.82 -18.85 -4.06
N VAL A 72 16.83 -17.62 -3.51
CA VAL A 72 17.04 -17.35 -2.07
C VAL A 72 15.73 -17.32 -1.30
N VAL A 73 14.59 -17.04 -1.94
CA VAL A 73 13.26 -17.03 -1.28
C VAL A 73 12.77 -18.46 -0.98
N ASN A 74 13.36 -19.45 -1.64
CA ASN A 74 12.95 -20.85 -1.56
C ASN A 74 12.97 -21.34 -0.10
N GLY A 75 11.78 -21.63 0.43
CA GLY A 75 11.56 -22.02 1.84
C GLY A 75 10.66 -21.05 2.62
N ALA A 76 10.71 -19.75 2.32
CA ALA A 76 9.77 -18.77 2.86
C ALA A 76 8.47 -18.73 2.05
N LEU A 77 8.60 -18.77 0.72
CA LEU A 77 7.49 -18.87 -0.24
C LEU A 77 7.73 -20.00 -1.24
N ARG A 78 6.65 -20.50 -1.81
CA ARG A 78 6.64 -21.46 -2.92
C ARG A 78 5.58 -21.08 -3.94
N LYS A 79 5.71 -21.62 -5.16
CA LYS A 79 4.67 -21.50 -6.20
C LYS A 79 3.32 -21.98 -5.65
N GLY A 80 2.26 -21.23 -5.93
CA GLY A 80 0.91 -21.47 -5.43
C GLY A 80 0.60 -20.85 -4.07
N ASP A 81 1.58 -20.30 -3.35
CA ASP A 81 1.28 -19.53 -2.14
C ASP A 81 0.52 -18.24 -2.51
N ARG A 82 -0.54 -17.94 -1.76
CA ARG A 82 -1.23 -16.64 -1.85
C ARG A 82 -0.59 -15.66 -0.88
N ILE A 83 -0.30 -14.45 -1.38
CA ILE A 83 0.31 -13.38 -0.57
C ILE A 83 -0.41 -12.05 -0.80
N VAL A 84 -0.53 -11.27 0.26
CA VAL A 84 -0.75 -9.82 0.17
C VAL A 84 0.62 -9.16 0.10
N VAL A 85 0.74 -8.13 -0.74
CA VAL A 85 1.97 -7.36 -0.92
C VAL A 85 1.79 -5.99 -0.28
N PRO A 86 2.44 -5.72 0.87
CA PRO A 86 2.54 -4.39 1.42
C PRO A 86 3.10 -3.40 0.39
N PHE A 87 2.52 -2.20 0.34
CA PHE A 87 2.92 -1.16 -0.62
C PHE A 87 4.38 -0.71 -0.42
N THR A 88 4.91 -0.86 0.81
CA THR A 88 6.28 -0.52 1.21
C THR A 88 7.20 -1.73 1.06
N ILE A 89 8.27 -1.57 0.27
CA ILE A 89 9.29 -2.60 0.07
C ILE A 89 10.31 -2.55 1.21
N ILE A 90 10.54 -3.67 1.89
CA ILE A 90 11.48 -3.75 3.02
C ILE A 90 12.59 -4.77 2.77
N CYS A 91 13.82 -4.47 3.19
CA CYS A 91 14.93 -5.42 3.07
C CYS A 91 15.04 -6.40 4.25
N GLY A 92 14.37 -6.13 5.37
CA GLY A 92 14.45 -6.92 6.60
C GLY A 92 15.76 -6.79 7.40
N GLU A 93 16.80 -6.15 6.85
CA GLU A 93 18.16 -6.25 7.39
C GLU A 93 18.80 -4.92 7.83
N CYS A 94 18.41 -3.79 7.25
CA CYS A 94 18.94 -2.48 7.62
C CYS A 94 18.50 -2.07 9.04
N ASP A 95 19.16 -1.08 9.62
CA ASP A 95 18.90 -0.67 11.01
C ASP A 95 17.46 -0.18 11.19
N GLN A 96 16.89 0.50 10.19
CA GLN A 96 15.49 0.91 10.22
C GLN A 96 14.54 -0.29 10.18
N CYS A 97 14.78 -1.29 9.31
CA CYS A 97 13.98 -2.52 9.29
C CYS A 97 14.06 -3.27 10.63
N LYS A 98 15.24 -3.38 11.25
CA LYS A 98 15.41 -4.01 12.57
C LYS A 98 14.65 -3.27 13.67
N ARG A 99 14.56 -1.94 13.57
CA ARG A 99 13.76 -1.08 14.45
C ARG A 99 12.27 -1.04 14.08
N ARG A 100 11.85 -1.75 13.02
CA ARG A 100 10.48 -1.75 12.47
C ARG A 100 10.03 -0.41 11.88
N ASN A 101 10.98 0.46 11.54
CA ASN A 101 10.75 1.71 10.81
C ASN A 101 10.73 1.43 9.30
N PHE A 102 9.76 0.66 8.84
CA PHE A 102 9.74 0.11 7.50
C PHE A 102 9.65 1.15 6.38
N SER A 103 8.93 2.25 6.61
CA SER A 103 8.75 3.36 5.65
C SER A 103 10.06 4.07 5.25
N VAL A 104 11.12 3.91 6.06
CA VAL A 104 12.44 4.50 5.84
C VAL A 104 13.51 3.41 5.67
N CYS A 105 13.14 2.27 5.07
CA CYS A 105 14.10 1.25 4.71
C CYS A 105 15.26 1.84 3.88
N GLU A 106 16.50 1.57 4.31
CA GLU A 106 17.69 2.23 3.76
C GLU A 106 18.22 1.61 2.46
N ARG A 107 17.67 0.45 2.04
CA ARG A 107 18.22 -0.37 0.95
C ARG A 107 17.30 -0.56 -0.24
N THR A 108 16.00 -0.30 -0.08
CA THR A 108 15.00 -0.68 -1.10
C THR A 108 14.73 0.43 -2.11
N ASN A 109 15.04 1.69 -1.80
CA ASN A 109 14.93 2.77 -2.79
C ASN A 109 16.16 2.79 -3.72
N ARG A 110 15.99 2.28 -4.95
CA ARG A 110 17.01 2.27 -6.02
C ARG A 110 17.53 3.66 -6.38
N ASN A 111 16.72 4.70 -6.12
CA ASN A 111 16.98 6.09 -6.42
C ASN A 111 17.22 6.92 -5.16
N LYS A 112 17.77 6.30 -4.10
CA LYS A 112 18.06 6.94 -2.80
C LYS A 112 18.69 8.33 -2.91
N ASN A 113 19.64 8.53 -3.83
CA ASN A 113 20.30 9.83 -4.01
C ASN A 113 19.33 10.96 -4.42
N ILE A 114 18.24 10.64 -5.11
CA ILE A 114 17.19 11.60 -5.48
C ILE A 114 16.31 11.89 -4.25
N ALA A 115 15.91 10.84 -3.53
CA ALA A 115 15.13 10.96 -2.28
C ALA A 115 15.89 11.79 -1.22
N ASP A 116 17.17 11.53 -1.01
CA ASP A 116 18.03 12.26 -0.07
C ASP A 116 18.06 13.76 -0.38
N LYS A 117 18.09 14.14 -1.68
CA LYS A 117 18.04 15.55 -2.08
C LYS A 117 16.67 16.18 -1.85
N ALA A 118 15.60 15.42 -2.05
CA ALA A 118 14.23 15.92 -1.93
C ALA A 118 13.76 16.02 -0.47
N PHE A 119 14.11 15.04 0.37
CA PHE A 119 13.59 14.88 1.73
C PHE A 119 14.65 15.04 2.83
N GLY A 120 15.92 15.17 2.48
CA GLY A 120 17.05 15.17 3.43
C GLY A 120 17.43 13.78 3.95
N HIS A 121 16.67 12.75 3.59
CA HIS A 121 16.91 11.34 3.89
C HIS A 121 16.25 10.45 2.85
N THR A 122 16.58 9.16 2.84
CA THR A 122 15.94 8.19 1.96
C THR A 122 14.61 7.76 2.54
N THR A 123 13.71 7.34 1.67
CA THR A 123 12.54 6.54 2.02
C THR A 123 12.80 5.09 1.62
N ALA A 124 11.91 4.20 2.02
CA ALA A 124 11.79 2.89 1.39
C ALA A 124 11.40 3.01 -0.09
N GLY A 125 11.64 1.93 -0.84
CA GLY A 125 11.04 1.75 -2.16
C GLY A 125 9.54 1.50 -2.05
N LEU A 126 8.75 2.08 -2.96
CA LEU A 126 7.30 1.88 -3.04
C LEU A 126 6.92 1.35 -4.43
N PHE A 127 5.98 0.42 -4.49
CA PHE A 127 5.40 -0.06 -5.75
C PHE A 127 4.57 1.03 -6.43
N GLY A 128 4.53 1.05 -7.76
CA GLY A 128 3.59 1.82 -8.56
C GLY A 128 3.49 3.30 -8.24
N TYR A 129 4.56 3.87 -7.68
CA TYR A 129 4.65 5.26 -7.28
C TYR A 129 5.65 6.00 -8.17
N THR A 130 6.43 6.94 -7.64
CA THR A 130 7.35 7.73 -8.45
C THR A 130 8.79 7.22 -8.38
N HIS A 131 9.63 7.72 -9.28
CA HIS A 131 11.07 7.48 -9.26
C HIS A 131 11.75 8.10 -8.03
N LEU A 132 11.09 8.99 -7.27
CA LEU A 132 11.58 9.40 -5.94
C LEU A 132 11.62 8.23 -4.95
N THR A 133 10.76 7.23 -5.12
CA THR A 133 10.65 6.06 -4.25
C THR A 133 11.09 4.78 -4.97
N GLY A 134 12.07 4.90 -5.87
CA GLY A 134 12.73 3.76 -6.51
C GLY A 134 12.17 3.33 -7.87
N GLY A 135 11.04 3.89 -8.32
CA GLY A 135 10.51 3.64 -9.67
C GLY A 135 10.13 2.18 -9.91
N TYR A 136 9.58 1.50 -8.89
CA TYR A 136 9.15 0.12 -9.03
C TYR A 136 7.82 0.01 -9.76
N PRO A 137 7.67 -0.93 -10.72
CA PRO A 137 6.38 -1.23 -11.34
C PRO A 137 5.31 -1.59 -10.30
N GLY A 138 4.10 -1.08 -10.50
CA GLY A 138 2.96 -1.32 -9.63
C GLY A 138 2.18 -2.61 -9.89
N GLY A 139 1.18 -2.86 -9.05
CA GLY A 139 0.35 -4.05 -9.02
C GLY A 139 -0.98 -3.95 -9.79
N GLN A 140 -1.32 -2.81 -10.40
CA GLN A 140 -2.46 -2.71 -11.32
C GLN A 140 -2.10 -3.33 -12.68
N ALA A 141 -1.73 -4.62 -12.65
CA ALA A 141 -1.22 -5.41 -13.77
C ALA A 141 -1.61 -6.88 -13.59
N GLU A 142 -1.49 -7.71 -14.63
CA GLU A 142 -1.78 -9.15 -14.52
C GLU A 142 -0.70 -9.90 -13.72
N TYR A 143 0.55 -9.41 -13.74
CA TYR A 143 1.66 -9.94 -12.96
C TYR A 143 2.50 -8.80 -12.38
N VAL A 144 3.18 -9.05 -11.27
CA VAL A 144 4.11 -8.10 -10.66
C VAL A 144 5.31 -8.80 -10.04
N ARG A 145 6.48 -8.16 -10.15
CA ARG A 145 7.69 -8.58 -9.43
C ARG A 145 7.68 -7.97 -8.04
N VAL A 146 7.80 -8.82 -7.03
CA VAL A 146 7.93 -8.40 -5.63
C VAL A 146 9.39 -8.61 -5.21
N PRO A 147 10.19 -7.54 -5.07
CA PRO A 147 11.55 -7.64 -4.59
C PRO A 147 11.61 -7.84 -3.07
N PHE A 148 12.71 -8.41 -2.59
CA PHE A 148 12.89 -8.74 -1.16
C PHE A 148 11.69 -9.52 -0.62
N ALA A 149 11.18 -10.46 -1.42
CA ALA A 149 9.96 -11.19 -1.15
C ALA A 149 10.08 -12.08 0.08
N ASP A 150 11.29 -12.46 0.48
CA ASP A 150 11.57 -13.15 1.75
C ASP A 150 11.22 -12.31 2.99
N ALA A 151 11.13 -10.98 2.86
CA ALA A 151 10.81 -10.06 3.96
C ALA A 151 9.51 -9.26 3.76
N THR A 152 9.16 -8.89 2.52
CA THR A 152 8.07 -7.94 2.24
C THR A 152 6.69 -8.60 2.31
N HIS A 153 6.55 -9.91 2.08
CA HIS A 153 5.25 -10.56 1.90
C HIS A 153 4.43 -10.73 3.19
N ILE A 154 3.10 -10.81 3.04
CA ILE A 154 2.20 -11.36 4.05
C ILE A 154 1.53 -12.60 3.46
N LYS A 155 1.85 -13.78 4.00
CA LYS A 155 1.26 -15.05 3.53
C LYS A 155 -0.21 -15.14 3.97
N VAL A 156 -1.09 -15.44 3.02
CA VAL A 156 -2.54 -15.54 3.26
C VAL A 156 -2.87 -16.94 3.80
N PRO A 157 -3.50 -17.05 4.99
CA PRO A 157 -4.00 -18.32 5.49
C PRO A 157 -5.03 -18.96 4.55
N VAL A 158 -5.11 -20.29 4.57
CA VAL A 158 -6.11 -21.04 3.80
C VAL A 158 -7.52 -20.64 4.26
N GLY A 159 -8.41 -20.37 3.30
CA GLY A 159 -9.83 -20.12 3.55
C GLY A 159 -10.26 -18.65 3.58
N LEU A 160 -9.33 -17.70 3.52
CA LEU A 160 -9.67 -16.26 3.39
C LEU A 160 -9.79 -15.84 1.92
N SER A 161 -10.87 -15.15 1.57
CA SER A 161 -11.05 -14.55 0.23
C SER A 161 -10.14 -13.34 0.04
N ASP A 162 -9.98 -12.87 -1.19
CA ASP A 162 -9.17 -11.70 -1.49
C ASP A 162 -9.72 -10.45 -0.81
N GLU A 163 -11.03 -10.22 -0.87
CA GLU A 163 -11.69 -9.03 -0.32
C GLU A 163 -11.54 -8.91 1.20
N GLN A 164 -11.34 -10.03 1.90
CA GLN A 164 -11.12 -10.05 3.34
C GLN A 164 -9.72 -9.58 3.73
N VAL A 165 -8.74 -9.68 2.82
CA VAL A 165 -7.32 -9.47 3.15
C VAL A 165 -6.63 -8.42 2.27
N LEU A 166 -7.22 -8.01 1.16
CA LEU A 166 -6.65 -7.07 0.18
C LEU A 166 -6.13 -5.80 0.86
N PHE A 167 -6.92 -5.22 1.77
CA PHE A 167 -6.56 -3.97 2.44
C PHE A 167 -5.42 -4.09 3.46
N LEU A 168 -4.95 -5.30 3.78
CA LEU A 168 -3.76 -5.49 4.62
C LEU A 168 -2.47 -5.00 3.95
N GLY A 169 -2.49 -4.72 2.65
CA GLY A 169 -1.34 -4.19 1.92
C GLY A 169 -1.10 -2.69 2.11
N ASP A 170 -2.12 -1.92 2.50
CA ASP A 170 -2.04 -0.45 2.62
C ASP A 170 -3.06 0.12 3.61
N ILE A 171 -4.30 0.36 3.17
CA ILE A 171 -5.18 1.31 3.87
C ILE A 171 -5.60 0.85 5.27
N LEU A 172 -5.68 -0.46 5.53
CA LEU A 172 -5.98 -0.99 6.86
C LEU A 172 -4.80 -0.77 7.82
N PRO A 173 -3.57 -1.24 7.53
CA PRO A 173 -2.40 -0.88 8.33
C PRO A 173 -2.19 0.62 8.49
N THR A 174 -2.43 1.42 7.44
CA THR A 174 -2.31 2.89 7.49
C THR A 174 -3.29 3.48 8.50
N GLY A 175 -4.58 3.12 8.42
CA GLY A 175 -5.59 3.58 9.38
C GLY A 175 -5.35 3.05 10.81
N TRP A 176 -4.90 1.80 10.93
CA TRP A 176 -4.54 1.17 12.21
C TRP A 176 -3.36 1.88 12.87
N GLN A 177 -2.29 2.13 12.13
CA GLN A 177 -1.10 2.82 12.65
C GLN A 177 -1.45 4.21 13.16
N ALA A 178 -2.26 4.97 12.42
CA ALA A 178 -2.74 6.28 12.87
C ALA A 178 -3.48 6.18 14.21
N ALA A 179 -4.38 5.21 14.36
CA ALA A 179 -5.13 5.01 15.60
C ALA A 179 -4.23 4.55 16.77
N VAL A 180 -3.28 3.64 16.54
CA VAL A 180 -2.33 3.19 17.58
C VAL A 180 -1.45 4.33 18.06
N GLN A 181 -1.01 5.22 17.17
CA GLN A 181 -0.18 6.38 17.51
C GLN A 181 -0.92 7.44 18.33
N CYS A 182 -2.25 7.36 18.41
CA CYS A 182 -3.03 8.21 19.31
C CYS A 182 -3.01 7.71 20.77
N GLU A 183 -2.45 6.53 21.06
CA GLU A 183 -2.40 5.95 22.41
C GLU A 183 -3.78 5.91 23.08
N ILE A 184 -4.78 5.44 22.33
CA ILE A 184 -6.20 5.47 22.72
C ILE A 184 -6.44 4.75 24.04
N GLU A 185 -7.07 5.45 24.98
CA GLU A 185 -7.56 4.91 26.24
C GLU A 185 -9.09 4.73 26.24
N PRO A 186 -9.67 3.86 27.10
CA PRO A 186 -11.10 3.56 27.10
C PRO A 186 -12.05 4.73 27.40
N SER A 187 -11.52 5.87 27.86
CA SER A 187 -12.29 7.11 28.08
C SER A 187 -12.30 8.04 26.88
N ASP A 188 -11.47 7.79 25.87
CA ASP A 188 -11.14 8.78 24.86
C ASP A 188 -12.23 8.95 23.80
N THR A 189 -12.31 10.18 23.30
CA THR A 189 -13.07 10.52 22.11
C THR A 189 -12.09 10.81 20.99
N VAL A 190 -12.16 10.02 19.91
CA VAL A 190 -11.24 10.13 18.77
C VAL A 190 -11.96 10.81 17.62
N ALA A 191 -11.42 11.92 17.13
CA ALA A 191 -11.92 12.60 15.93
C ALA A 191 -11.07 12.22 14.71
N ILE A 192 -11.72 11.80 13.63
CA ILE A 192 -11.09 11.40 12.37
C ILE A 192 -11.56 12.36 11.27
N TRP A 193 -10.62 13.13 10.76
CA TRP A 193 -10.86 14.09 9.68
C TRP A 193 -10.67 13.41 8.31
N GLY A 194 -11.77 13.21 7.61
CA GLY A 194 -11.86 12.48 6.33
C GLY A 194 -12.40 11.06 6.51
N CYS A 195 -13.50 10.77 5.83
CA CYS A 195 -14.21 9.48 5.83
C CYS A 195 -14.01 8.72 4.50
N GLY A 196 -12.92 8.98 3.78
CA GLY A 196 -12.46 8.16 2.65
C GLY A 196 -11.92 6.79 3.08
N PRO A 197 -11.38 5.96 2.17
CA PRO A 197 -10.98 4.58 2.47
C PRO A 197 -10.06 4.41 3.69
N VAL A 198 -8.98 5.20 3.80
CA VAL A 198 -8.10 5.19 4.99
C VAL A 198 -8.85 5.61 6.25
N GLY A 199 -9.67 6.66 6.16
CA GLY A 199 -10.50 7.13 7.28
C GLY A 199 -11.48 6.06 7.78
N GLN A 200 -12.09 5.30 6.86
CA GLN A 200 -12.96 4.17 7.20
C GLN A 200 -12.22 3.08 7.98
N MET A 201 -10.95 2.84 7.66
CA MET A 201 -10.10 1.89 8.41
C MET A 201 -9.66 2.47 9.75
N ALA A 202 -9.32 3.75 9.82
CA ALA A 202 -8.98 4.43 11.07
C ALA A 202 -10.16 4.44 12.05
N ILE A 203 -11.40 4.67 11.58
CA ILE A 203 -12.61 4.63 12.40
C ILE A 203 -12.78 3.26 13.06
N ARG A 204 -12.72 2.20 12.25
CA ARG A 204 -12.85 0.83 12.74
C ARG A 204 -11.70 0.46 13.69
N SER A 205 -10.50 0.93 13.39
CA SER A 205 -9.32 0.69 14.23
C SER A 205 -9.44 1.38 15.59
N ALA A 206 -9.89 2.63 15.64
CA ALA A 206 -10.09 3.35 16.90
C ALA A 206 -11.16 2.69 17.79
N ILE A 207 -12.24 2.18 17.19
CA ILE A 207 -13.26 1.41 17.90
C ILE A 207 -12.68 0.09 18.44
N LEU A 208 -11.92 -0.64 17.61
CA LEU A 208 -11.28 -1.90 18.02
C LEU A 208 -10.25 -1.71 19.13
N LEU A 209 -9.56 -0.57 19.16
CA LEU A 209 -8.63 -0.19 20.22
C LEU A 209 -9.33 0.30 21.50
N GLY A 210 -10.65 0.40 21.50
CA GLY A 210 -11.45 0.65 22.70
C GLY A 210 -11.81 2.10 22.96
N ALA A 211 -11.70 2.99 21.96
CA ALA A 211 -12.17 4.37 22.10
C ALA A 211 -13.63 4.40 22.58
N LYS A 212 -13.94 5.23 23.59
CA LYS A 212 -15.31 5.42 24.09
C LYS A 212 -16.24 5.92 22.99
N GLN A 213 -15.71 6.81 22.15
CA GLN A 213 -16.44 7.46 21.08
C GLN A 213 -15.50 7.75 19.92
N VAL A 214 -16.00 7.56 18.70
CA VAL A 214 -15.31 7.93 17.47
C VAL A 214 -16.20 8.89 16.68
N VAL A 215 -15.62 10.00 16.24
CA VAL A 215 -16.30 11.03 15.44
C VAL A 215 -15.67 11.08 14.05
N GLY A 216 -16.45 10.83 13.01
CA GLY A 216 -16.03 10.95 11.61
C GLY A 216 -16.49 12.29 11.01
N ILE A 217 -15.54 13.07 10.50
CA ILE A 217 -15.78 14.41 9.95
C ILE A 217 -15.47 14.40 8.46
N ASP A 218 -16.46 14.66 7.60
CA ASP A 218 -16.32 14.71 6.14
C ASP A 218 -17.44 15.63 5.58
N CYS A 219 -17.51 15.82 4.26
CA CYS A 219 -18.58 16.58 3.61
C CYS A 219 -19.40 15.74 2.61
N LEU A 220 -19.00 14.49 2.36
CA LEU A 220 -19.69 13.60 1.43
C LEU A 220 -20.67 12.68 2.17
N PRO A 221 -21.99 12.78 1.90
CA PRO A 221 -23.02 12.03 2.62
C PRO A 221 -22.81 10.51 2.58
N GLU A 222 -22.36 9.96 1.45
CA GLU A 222 -22.10 8.53 1.29
C GLU A 222 -20.94 8.05 2.17
N ARG A 223 -19.89 8.86 2.33
CA ARG A 223 -18.75 8.56 3.19
C ARG A 223 -19.14 8.62 4.66
N LEU A 224 -19.90 9.65 5.03
CA LEU A 224 -20.46 9.78 6.37
C LEU A 224 -21.41 8.62 6.68
N SER A 225 -22.27 8.21 5.75
CA SER A 225 -23.15 7.06 5.92
C SER A 225 -22.36 5.77 6.22
N MET A 226 -21.27 5.51 5.47
CA MET A 226 -20.38 4.37 5.72
C MET A 226 -19.64 4.46 7.07
N ALA A 227 -19.22 5.66 7.47
CA ALA A 227 -18.59 5.91 8.76
C ALA A 227 -19.58 5.65 9.92
N GLY A 228 -20.83 6.11 9.77
CA GLY A 228 -21.91 5.85 10.70
C GLY A 228 -22.23 4.36 10.84
N ALA A 229 -22.32 3.64 9.72
CA ALA A 229 -22.46 2.18 9.72
C ALA A 229 -21.25 1.46 10.36
N GLY A 230 -20.07 2.09 10.34
CA GLY A 230 -18.86 1.64 11.01
C GLY A 230 -18.82 1.93 12.52
N GLY A 231 -19.81 2.63 13.08
CA GLY A 231 -19.90 2.95 14.51
C GLY A 231 -19.46 4.36 14.90
N ALA A 232 -19.14 5.24 13.94
CA ALA A 232 -18.80 6.63 14.23
C ALA A 232 -20.04 7.52 14.37
N ILE A 233 -19.95 8.53 15.24
CA ILE A 233 -20.82 9.72 15.15
C ILE A 233 -20.31 10.55 13.99
N THR A 234 -21.21 11.04 13.14
CA THR A 234 -20.81 11.71 11.89
C THR A 234 -21.12 13.20 11.95
N ILE A 235 -20.19 14.01 11.46
CA ILE A 235 -20.34 15.46 11.32
C ILE A 235 -20.10 15.84 9.87
N ASN A 236 -21.09 16.48 9.26
CA ASN A 236 -20.93 17.18 7.99
C ASN A 236 -20.42 18.59 8.26
N PHE A 237 -19.19 18.93 7.87
CA PHE A 237 -18.62 20.26 8.15
C PHE A 237 -19.13 21.38 7.24
N LEU A 238 -20.03 21.08 6.30
CA LEU A 238 -20.72 22.07 5.47
C LEU A 238 -22.07 22.53 6.06
N GLU A 239 -22.53 21.89 7.14
CA GLU A 239 -23.77 22.18 7.86
C GLU A 239 -23.47 22.83 9.23
#